data_AF-A0A965C470-F1
#
_entry.id   AF-A0A965C470-F1
#
_cell.length_a   1.000
_cell.length_b   1.000
_cell.length_c   1.000
_cell.angle_alpha   90.00
_cell.angle_beta   90.00
_cell.angle_gamma   90.00
#
_symmetry.space_group_name_H-M   'P 1'
#
loop_
_entity.id
_entity.type
_entity.pdbx_description
1 polymer ?
#
loop_
_entity_poly.entity_id
_entity_poly.type
_entity_poly.pdbx_seq_one_letter_code
_entity_poly.pdbx_strand_id
1 'polypeptide(L)'
;MTSFPNGVPVNSFSDAAALNRYADFNQRIVYRPKVPPQHEQALVQNYFGSATHGVFVDVGANDPIVDSQSFHLEQLGWRGLLIEPLPAYCELLRRHRQSRVIECACSSPENDGKFLPINVAGVYSSLEPTLIAVGAKIQTVAQVQVRTLDSLLQDNAIAPGFELLSIDVEGHEMEVFKGIDLRFWRPRLVLLEDHVTGHQKHQHMQRQGYQLLLRTGLNSWYVPANLAYTFSIRARFEFFRKYYLGLIGRKRRYAEHKSV
;
A
#
# COMPACT_ATOMS: atom_id res chain seq x y z
N MET A 1 29.71 21.38 9.29
CA MET A 1 29.97 19.93 9.14
C MET A 1 29.51 19.27 10.43
N THR A 2 28.27 18.78 10.45
CA THR A 2 27.69 18.16 11.65
C THR A 2 26.96 16.91 11.19
N SER A 3 27.51 15.79 11.66
CA SER A 3 27.07 14.41 11.47
C SER A 3 25.64 14.19 11.94
N PHE A 4 24.84 13.49 11.14
CA PHE A 4 23.59 12.89 11.57
C PHE A 4 23.88 11.68 12.49
N PRO A 5 23.22 11.57 13.65
CA PRO A 5 23.37 10.40 14.52
C PRO A 5 22.47 9.26 14.04
N ASN A 6 23.01 8.05 14.16
CA ASN A 6 22.38 6.74 14.03
C ASN A 6 22.07 6.27 12.60
N GLY A 7 23.14 5.78 11.97
CA GLY A 7 23.03 4.71 11.00
C GLY A 7 22.30 3.52 11.61
N VAL A 8 21.03 3.36 11.23
CA VAL A 8 20.48 2.02 11.08
C VAL A 8 21.19 1.45 9.86
N PRO A 9 21.97 0.36 10.00
CA PRO A 9 22.50 -0.28 8.81
C PRO A 9 21.29 -0.66 7.97
N VAL A 10 21.27 -0.22 6.71
CA VAL A 10 20.45 -0.85 5.67
C VAL A 10 20.99 -2.27 5.56
N ASN A 11 20.60 -3.12 6.51
CA ASN A 11 20.97 -4.52 6.49
C ASN A 11 20.46 -5.02 5.14
N SER A 12 21.38 -5.60 4.39
CA SER A 12 21.10 -6.37 3.20
C SER A 12 20.07 -7.44 3.57
N PHE A 13 18.78 -7.14 3.43
CA PHE A 13 17.69 -8.11 3.61
C PHE A 13 17.64 -9.13 2.45
N SER A 14 18.66 -9.12 1.59
CA SER A 14 18.83 -10.00 0.45
C SER A 14 19.51 -11.30 0.84
N ASP A 15 18.85 -12.11 1.67
CA ASP A 15 19.03 -13.55 1.51
C ASP A 15 17.80 -14.08 0.79
N ALA A 16 17.87 -14.08 -0.54
CA ALA A 16 16.80 -14.61 -1.39
C ALA A 16 16.42 -16.05 -0.98
N ALA A 17 17.40 -16.82 -0.48
CA ALA A 17 17.15 -18.16 0.07
C ALA A 17 16.27 -18.11 1.32
N ALA A 18 16.44 -17.11 2.19
CA ALA A 18 15.60 -16.92 3.37
C ALA A 18 14.18 -16.46 3.02
N LEU A 19 13.97 -15.75 1.89
CA LEU A 19 12.65 -15.32 1.44
C LEU A 19 11.86 -16.45 0.74
N ASN A 20 12.54 -17.39 0.10
CA ASN A 20 11.93 -18.56 -0.58
C ASN A 20 11.09 -19.44 0.36
N ARG A 21 11.28 -19.36 1.69
CA ARG A 21 10.40 -20.03 2.66
C ARG A 21 8.97 -19.48 2.68
N TYR A 22 8.75 -18.27 2.18
CA TYR A 22 7.46 -17.60 2.14
C TYR A 22 6.81 -17.73 0.76
N ALA A 23 7.56 -17.38 -0.30
CA ALA A 23 7.11 -17.50 -1.67
C ALA A 23 8.32 -17.59 -2.62
N ASP A 24 8.16 -18.34 -3.70
CA ASP A 24 9.03 -18.31 -4.88
C ASP A 24 8.24 -17.64 -6.01
N PHE A 25 8.53 -16.37 -6.28
CA PHE A 25 7.83 -15.61 -7.31
C PHE A 25 8.26 -15.98 -8.74
N ASN A 26 9.44 -16.60 -8.91
CA ASN A 26 9.91 -17.11 -10.20
C ASN A 26 9.09 -18.34 -10.62
N GLN A 27 8.90 -19.29 -9.69
CA GLN A 27 8.03 -20.45 -9.90
C GLN A 27 6.54 -20.14 -9.69
N ARG A 28 6.22 -18.92 -9.24
CA ARG A 28 4.86 -18.46 -8.91
C ARG A 28 4.20 -19.34 -7.84
N ILE A 29 4.95 -19.69 -6.79
CA ILE A 29 4.49 -20.54 -5.69
C ILE A 29 4.46 -19.73 -4.38
N VAL A 30 3.34 -19.79 -3.65
CA VAL A 30 3.24 -19.24 -2.29
C VAL A 30 3.23 -20.38 -1.26
N TYR A 31 4.25 -20.40 -0.41
CA TYR A 31 4.44 -21.41 0.63
C TYR A 31 3.81 -21.01 1.96
N ARG A 32 3.92 -19.73 2.37
CA ARG A 32 3.41 -19.22 3.64
C ARG A 32 2.81 -17.81 3.48
N PRO A 33 1.50 -17.63 3.76
CA PRO A 33 0.82 -16.33 3.63
C PRO A 33 0.93 -15.47 4.91
N LYS A 34 2.03 -15.61 5.67
CA LYS A 34 2.33 -14.75 6.81
C LYS A 34 3.80 -14.43 6.76
N VAL A 35 4.08 -13.17 6.43
CA VAL A 35 5.42 -12.61 6.39
C VAL A 35 5.55 -11.60 7.54
N PRO A 36 6.67 -11.58 8.26
CA PRO A 36 6.99 -10.49 9.17
C PRO A 36 7.04 -9.13 8.44
N PRO A 37 6.53 -8.04 9.01
CA PRO A 37 6.53 -6.73 8.36
C PRO A 37 7.90 -6.30 7.82
N GLN A 38 8.96 -6.55 8.59
CA GLN A 38 10.34 -6.19 8.23
C GLN A 38 10.89 -6.91 6.97
N HIS A 39 10.21 -7.96 6.48
CA HIS A 39 10.62 -8.67 5.27
C HIS A 39 9.76 -8.30 4.05
N GLU A 40 8.78 -7.42 4.20
CA GLU A 40 7.86 -7.06 3.12
C GLU A 40 8.61 -6.40 1.94
N GLN A 41 9.39 -5.36 2.22
CA GLN A 41 10.18 -4.65 1.20
C GLN A 41 11.10 -5.59 0.41
N ALA A 42 11.77 -6.53 1.10
CA ALA A 42 12.63 -7.51 0.45
C ALA A 42 11.84 -8.49 -0.44
N LEU A 43 10.61 -8.84 -0.06
CA LEU A 43 9.73 -9.61 -0.94
C LEU A 43 9.26 -8.79 -2.15
N VAL A 44 9.07 -7.48 -2.02
CA VAL A 44 8.66 -6.63 -3.14
C VAL A 44 9.79 -6.60 -4.16
N GLN A 45 11.02 -6.37 -3.70
CA GLN A 45 12.21 -6.48 -4.54
C GLN A 45 12.32 -7.86 -5.20
N ASN A 46 12.16 -8.95 -4.43
CA ASN A 46 12.22 -10.31 -4.96
C ASN A 46 11.11 -10.60 -5.98
N TYR A 47 9.91 -10.02 -5.83
CA TYR A 47 8.80 -10.16 -6.79
C TYR A 47 9.17 -9.58 -8.16
N PHE A 48 9.90 -8.47 -8.18
CA PHE A 48 10.39 -7.84 -9.41
C PHE A 48 11.77 -8.35 -9.84
N GLY A 49 12.38 -9.27 -9.09
CA GLY A 49 13.64 -9.92 -9.41
C GLY A 49 14.83 -8.95 -9.43
N SER A 50 15.64 -9.01 -10.48
CA SER A 50 16.82 -8.15 -10.66
C SER A 50 16.51 -6.79 -11.32
N ALA A 51 15.24 -6.37 -11.32
CA ALA A 51 14.84 -5.10 -11.94
C ALA A 51 15.46 -3.90 -11.21
N THR A 52 16.39 -3.22 -11.89
CA THR A 52 17.01 -1.97 -11.42
C THR A 52 16.24 -0.71 -11.86
N HIS A 53 15.14 -0.88 -12.58
CA HIS A 53 14.29 0.20 -13.04
C HIS A 53 12.84 -0.29 -13.05
N GLY A 54 11.91 0.61 -12.78
CA GLY A 54 10.48 0.36 -12.76
C GLY A 54 9.72 1.62 -12.34
N VAL A 55 8.39 1.53 -12.37
CA VAL A 55 7.49 2.61 -11.98
C VAL A 55 6.66 2.17 -10.78
N PHE A 56 6.73 2.95 -9.70
CA PHE A 56 5.82 2.83 -8.57
C PHE A 56 4.89 4.03 -8.47
N VAL A 57 3.71 3.81 -7.91
CA VAL A 57 2.77 4.84 -7.50
C VAL A 57 2.39 4.56 -6.05
N ASP A 58 2.60 5.54 -5.18
CA ASP A 58 2.40 5.41 -3.74
C ASP A 58 1.31 6.39 -3.29
N VAL A 59 0.12 5.86 -2.99
CA VAL A 59 -1.06 6.64 -2.59
C VAL A 59 -1.15 6.63 -1.07
N GLY A 60 -0.93 7.80 -0.46
CA GLY A 60 -0.72 7.96 0.97
C GLY A 60 0.75 7.75 1.35
N ALA A 61 1.65 8.47 0.67
CA ALA A 61 3.09 8.24 0.78
C ALA A 61 3.69 8.56 2.17
N ASN A 62 3.04 9.42 2.97
CA ASN A 62 3.39 9.73 4.36
C ASN A 62 4.90 10.04 4.56
N ASP A 63 5.55 9.41 5.54
CA ASP A 63 6.97 9.61 5.85
C ASP A 63 7.87 9.13 4.69
N PRO A 64 8.89 9.91 4.28
CA PRO A 64 9.73 9.56 3.15
C PRO A 64 10.52 8.25 3.32
N ILE A 65 10.79 7.81 4.55
CA ILE A 65 11.72 6.71 4.83
C ILE A 65 11.08 5.67 5.75
N VAL A 66 10.49 6.10 6.86
CA VAL A 66 9.92 5.20 7.87
C VAL A 66 8.65 4.57 7.30
N ASP A 67 8.58 3.25 7.36
CA ASP A 67 7.45 2.45 6.85
C ASP A 67 7.07 2.71 5.38
N SER A 68 7.95 3.37 4.60
CA SER A 68 7.68 3.65 3.19
C SER A 68 7.63 2.37 2.35
N GLN A 69 6.55 2.24 1.57
CA GLN A 69 6.35 1.12 0.65
C GLN A 69 7.14 1.26 -0.65
N SER A 70 7.78 2.41 -0.90
CA SER A 70 8.43 2.72 -2.18
C SER A 70 9.89 3.17 -2.08
N PHE A 71 10.36 3.63 -0.91
CA PHE A 71 11.72 4.19 -0.79
C PHE A 71 12.81 3.20 -1.21
N HIS A 72 12.67 1.96 -0.76
CA HIS A 72 13.61 0.88 -1.07
C HIS A 72 13.70 0.55 -2.58
N LEU A 73 12.66 0.86 -3.37
CA LEU A 73 12.69 0.69 -4.84
C LEU A 73 13.32 1.92 -5.51
N GLU A 74 13.02 3.12 -5.02
CA GLU A 74 13.67 4.35 -5.48
C GLU A 74 15.20 4.28 -5.31
N GLN A 75 15.66 3.73 -4.19
CA GLN A 75 17.08 3.46 -3.93
C GLN A 75 17.71 2.46 -4.93
N LEU A 76 16.90 1.63 -5.56
CA LEU A 76 17.34 0.68 -6.61
C LEU A 76 17.30 1.28 -8.02
N GLY A 77 16.92 2.55 -8.19
CA GLY A 77 16.84 3.24 -9.49
C GLY A 77 15.43 3.33 -10.06
N TRP A 78 14.41 2.92 -9.30
CA TRP A 78 13.02 3.11 -9.72
C TRP A 78 12.61 4.57 -9.61
N ARG A 79 11.62 4.94 -10.40
CA ARG A 79 10.98 6.26 -10.36
C ARG A 79 9.51 6.11 -10.03
N GLY A 80 8.91 7.12 -9.43
CA GLY A 80 7.50 7.02 -9.11
C GLY A 80 6.78 8.32 -8.90
N LEU A 81 5.52 8.15 -8.52
CA LEU A 81 4.59 9.20 -8.14
C LEU A 81 4.20 8.99 -6.68
N LEU A 82 4.57 9.94 -5.82
CA LEU A 82 4.24 9.97 -4.40
C LEU A 82 3.04 10.90 -4.23
N ILE A 83 1.90 10.37 -3.79
CA ILE A 83 0.66 11.13 -3.60
C ILE A 83 0.39 11.23 -2.11
N GLU A 84 0.38 12.46 -1.59
CA GLU A 84 0.25 12.74 -0.16
C GLU A 84 -0.61 13.99 0.05
N PRO A 85 -1.69 13.94 0.85
CA PRO A 85 -2.55 15.10 1.05
C PRO A 85 -1.98 16.17 2.00
N LEU A 86 -1.08 15.82 2.92
CA LEU A 86 -0.62 16.74 3.96
C LEU A 86 0.62 17.55 3.51
N PRO A 87 0.57 18.90 3.53
CA PRO A 87 1.68 19.74 3.11
C PRO A 87 2.99 19.46 3.84
N ALA A 88 2.92 19.20 5.15
CA ALA A 88 4.11 18.90 5.97
C ALA A 88 4.83 17.63 5.49
N TYR A 89 4.09 16.56 5.17
CA TYR A 89 4.66 15.34 4.63
C TYR A 89 5.12 15.51 3.18
N CYS A 90 4.39 16.27 2.37
CA CYS A 90 4.83 16.62 1.02
C CYS A 90 6.18 17.35 1.01
N GLU A 91 6.40 18.28 1.94
CA GLU A 91 7.69 18.94 2.09
C GLU A 91 8.80 17.96 2.49
N LEU A 92 8.54 17.04 3.43
CA LEU A 92 9.50 16.01 3.81
C LEU A 92 9.83 15.10 2.62
N LEU A 93 8.82 14.64 1.89
CA LEU A 93 8.99 13.84 0.67
C LEU A 93 9.85 14.58 -0.36
N ARG A 94 9.55 15.85 -0.67
CA ARG A 94 10.34 16.65 -1.62
C ARG A 94 11.80 16.85 -1.18
N ARG A 95 12.10 16.84 0.12
CA ARG A 95 13.47 16.98 0.65
C ARG A 95 14.27 15.67 0.59
N HIS A 96 13.60 14.54 0.74
CA HIS A 96 14.25 13.23 0.95
C HIS A 96 14.10 12.25 -0.22
N ARG A 97 13.17 12.51 -1.15
CA ARG A 97 12.83 11.62 -2.27
C ARG A 97 13.14 12.29 -3.60
N GLN A 98 13.51 11.47 -4.59
CA GLN A 98 13.75 11.91 -5.97
C GLN A 98 12.49 11.83 -6.83
N SER A 99 11.53 10.99 -6.45
CA SER A 99 10.26 10.82 -7.17
C SER A 99 9.36 12.06 -7.06
N ARG A 100 8.46 12.18 -8.04
CA ARG A 100 7.54 13.32 -8.11
C ARG A 100 6.52 13.25 -6.98
N VAL A 101 6.36 14.35 -6.25
CA VAL A 101 5.38 14.48 -5.16
C VAL A 101 4.17 15.28 -5.64
N ILE A 102 2.97 14.72 -5.46
CA ILE A 102 1.69 15.37 -5.70
C ILE A 102 0.97 15.58 -4.36
N GLU A 103 0.66 16.85 -4.09
CA GLU A 103 0.03 17.28 -2.85
C GLU A 103 -1.49 17.26 -2.97
N CYS A 104 -2.07 16.07 -2.90
CA CYS A 104 -3.52 15.86 -2.93
C CYS A 104 -3.90 14.49 -2.34
N ALA A 105 -5.16 14.32 -1.97
CA ALA A 105 -5.74 13.00 -1.71
C ALA A 105 -6.30 12.37 -2.99
N CYS A 106 -6.27 11.04 -3.07
CA CYS A 106 -7.04 10.29 -4.06
C CYS A 106 -8.48 10.04 -3.56
N SER A 107 -9.47 10.18 -4.43
CA SER A 107 -10.87 9.87 -4.11
C SER A 107 -11.67 9.55 -5.37
N SER A 108 -12.99 9.47 -5.20
CA SER A 108 -13.96 9.19 -6.23
C SER A 108 -14.12 10.33 -7.25
N PRO A 109 -14.58 10.04 -8.48
CA PRO A 109 -14.82 11.05 -9.52
C PRO A 109 -15.78 12.16 -9.09
N GLU A 110 -16.75 11.84 -8.23
CA GLU A 110 -17.69 12.82 -7.68
C GLU A 110 -17.00 13.89 -6.83
N ASN A 111 -15.80 13.61 -6.31
CA ASN A 111 -15.01 14.52 -5.47
C ASN A 111 -13.83 15.15 -6.21
N ASP A 112 -13.64 14.83 -7.49
CA ASP A 112 -12.52 15.34 -8.29
C ASP A 112 -12.52 16.87 -8.34
N GLY A 113 -11.36 17.48 -8.06
CA GLY A 113 -11.16 18.93 -8.04
C GLY A 113 -11.71 19.64 -6.80
N LYS A 114 -12.34 18.93 -5.85
CA LYS A 114 -12.83 19.52 -4.60
C LYS A 114 -11.75 19.60 -3.53
N PHE A 115 -12.05 20.36 -2.49
CA PHE A 115 -11.35 20.29 -1.21
C PHE A 115 -12.21 19.52 -0.21
N LEU A 116 -11.62 18.54 0.46
CA LEU A 116 -12.28 17.77 1.51
C LEU A 116 -11.55 17.91 2.85
N PRO A 117 -12.27 17.84 3.98
CA PRO A 117 -11.64 17.77 5.30
C PRO A 117 -10.93 16.43 5.49
N ILE A 118 -9.67 16.47 5.94
CA ILE A 118 -8.93 15.32 6.46
C ILE A 118 -8.65 15.52 7.95
N ASN A 119 -8.87 14.48 8.74
CA ASN A 119 -8.55 14.51 10.16
C ASN A 119 -7.10 14.08 10.37
N VAL A 120 -6.31 14.92 11.03
CA VAL A 120 -4.90 14.68 11.30
C VAL A 120 -4.73 14.34 12.78
N ALA A 121 -4.03 13.24 13.07
CA ALA A 121 -3.71 12.82 14.43
C ALA A 121 -2.32 12.18 14.49
N GLY A 122 -1.29 13.02 14.72
CA GLY A 122 0.11 12.56 14.73
C GLY A 122 0.54 12.08 13.35
N VAL A 123 1.07 10.85 13.27
CA VAL A 123 1.51 10.23 12.00
C VAL A 123 0.37 9.68 11.15
N TYR A 124 -0.84 9.62 11.70
CA TYR A 124 -2.02 9.08 11.04
C TYR A 124 -2.90 10.23 10.54
N SER A 125 -3.42 10.11 9.32
CA SER A 125 -4.43 11.02 8.82
C SER A 125 -5.46 10.29 7.97
N SER A 126 -6.74 10.53 8.23
CA SER A 126 -7.83 9.83 7.56
C SER A 126 -8.91 10.82 7.10
N LEU A 127 -9.42 10.59 5.88
CA LEU A 127 -10.57 11.32 5.35
C LEU A 127 -11.89 10.87 5.98
N GLU A 128 -11.90 9.75 6.71
CA GLU A 128 -13.07 9.26 7.41
C GLU A 128 -13.02 9.64 8.90
N PRO A 129 -13.99 10.41 9.45
CA PRO A 129 -13.99 10.87 10.83
C PRO A 129 -13.94 9.78 11.92
N THR A 130 -14.14 8.51 11.55
CA THR A 130 -14.20 7.38 12.50
C THR A 130 -13.01 6.41 12.40
N LEU A 131 -12.01 6.71 11.55
CA LEU A 131 -10.90 5.80 11.22
C LEU A 131 -9.52 6.40 11.52
N ILE A 132 -9.38 7.02 12.68
CA ILE A 132 -8.05 7.32 13.22
C ILE A 132 -7.66 6.19 14.16
N ALA A 133 -6.40 5.75 14.09
CA ALA A 133 -5.81 4.77 14.99
C ALA A 133 -6.24 5.02 16.46
N VAL A 134 -6.58 3.93 17.14
CA VAL A 134 -7.12 3.93 18.51
C VAL A 134 -6.23 4.74 19.45
N GLY A 135 -6.83 5.71 20.15
CA GLY A 135 -6.14 6.62 21.08
C GLY A 135 -5.55 7.88 20.46
N ALA A 136 -5.56 8.04 19.13
CA ALA A 136 -5.11 9.28 18.51
C ALA A 136 -6.24 10.32 18.53
N LYS A 137 -6.06 11.40 19.30
CA LYS A 137 -6.97 12.54 19.32
C LYS A 137 -6.84 13.29 17.99
N ILE A 138 -7.96 13.63 17.36
CA ILE A 138 -7.98 14.58 16.24
C ILE A 138 -7.27 15.86 16.70
N GLN A 139 -6.11 16.15 16.13
CA GLN A 139 -5.34 17.34 16.46
C GLN A 139 -5.80 18.51 15.59
N THR A 140 -6.12 18.27 14.33
CA THR A 140 -6.52 19.31 13.37
C THR A 140 -7.36 18.71 12.25
N VAL A 141 -8.28 19.51 11.69
CA VAL A 141 -8.95 19.21 10.41
C VAL A 141 -8.31 20.10 9.35
N ALA A 142 -7.64 19.52 8.37
CA ALA A 142 -7.06 20.24 7.23
C ALA A 142 -7.97 20.10 6.00
N GLN A 143 -8.02 21.14 5.15
CA GLN A 143 -8.67 21.04 3.84
C GLN A 143 -7.62 20.65 2.80
N VAL A 144 -7.84 19.56 2.09
CA VAL A 144 -6.88 19.05 1.11
C VAL A 144 -7.53 18.92 -0.25
N GLN A 145 -6.78 19.24 -1.31
CA GLN A 145 -7.25 19.04 -2.67
C GLN A 145 -7.43 17.54 -2.92
N VAL A 146 -8.47 17.20 -3.68
CA VAL A 146 -8.82 15.82 -3.99
C VAL A 146 -8.88 15.61 -5.49
N ARG A 147 -8.34 14.47 -5.94
CA ARG A 147 -8.34 14.07 -7.33
C ARG A 147 -8.60 12.58 -7.51
N THR A 148 -9.06 12.18 -8.68
CA THR A 148 -9.08 10.76 -9.08
C THR A 148 -7.66 10.27 -9.35
N LEU A 149 -7.38 9.02 -8.98
CA LEU A 149 -6.09 8.41 -9.29
C LEU A 149 -5.91 8.26 -10.82
N ASP A 150 -6.98 7.98 -11.57
CA ASP A 150 -6.95 7.97 -13.05
C ASP A 150 -6.37 9.26 -13.64
N SER A 151 -6.90 10.41 -13.21
CA SER A 151 -6.44 11.71 -13.70
C SER A 151 -4.97 11.96 -13.34
N LEU A 152 -4.55 11.56 -12.14
CA LEU A 152 -3.17 11.74 -11.68
C LEU A 152 -2.20 10.88 -12.49
N LEU A 153 -2.56 9.63 -12.77
CA LEU A 153 -1.75 8.72 -13.59
C LEU A 153 -1.62 9.26 -15.03
N GLN A 154 -2.71 9.78 -15.60
CA GLN A 154 -2.72 10.37 -16.93
C GLN A 154 -1.86 11.63 -17.02
N ASP A 155 -2.04 12.59 -16.11
CA ASP A 155 -1.30 13.87 -16.10
C ASP A 155 0.21 13.67 -15.92
N ASN A 156 0.61 12.59 -15.25
CA ASN A 156 2.01 12.26 -15.01
C ASN A 156 2.56 11.24 -16.01
N ALA A 157 1.83 10.98 -17.10
CA ALA A 157 2.22 10.07 -18.18
C ALA A 157 2.68 8.69 -17.68
N ILE A 158 2.01 8.18 -16.63
CA ILE A 158 2.19 6.79 -16.20
C ILE A 158 1.59 5.90 -17.29
N ALA A 159 2.25 4.79 -17.60
CA ALA A 159 1.74 3.83 -18.57
C ALA A 159 0.91 2.75 -17.87
N PRO A 160 -0.18 2.26 -18.47
CA PRO A 160 -0.83 1.02 -18.03
C PRO A 160 0.17 -0.14 -17.98
N GLY A 161 -0.01 -1.04 -17.01
CA GLY A 161 0.91 -2.14 -16.75
C GLY A 161 2.15 -1.76 -15.94
N PHE A 162 2.16 -0.58 -15.30
CA PHE A 162 3.25 -0.18 -14.39
C PHE A 162 3.42 -1.16 -13.23
N GLU A 163 4.60 -1.15 -12.62
CA GLU A 163 5.03 -2.24 -11.75
C GLU A 163 4.27 -2.29 -10.43
N LEU A 164 4.28 -1.22 -9.65
CA LEU A 164 3.77 -1.22 -8.27
C LEU A 164 2.76 -0.09 -8.05
N LEU A 165 1.60 -0.46 -7.52
CA LEU A 165 0.66 0.47 -6.89
C LEU A 165 0.58 0.15 -5.40
N SER A 166 0.93 1.10 -4.54
CA SER A 166 0.72 1.05 -3.09
C SER A 166 -0.45 1.96 -2.74
N ILE A 167 -1.40 1.45 -1.94
CA ILE A 167 -2.55 2.21 -1.44
C ILE A 167 -2.64 2.00 0.07
N ASP A 168 -2.38 3.07 0.81
CA ASP A 168 -2.55 3.17 2.25
C ASP A 168 -3.11 4.56 2.58
N VAL A 169 -4.43 4.67 2.72
CA VAL A 169 -5.12 5.96 2.90
C VAL A 169 -6.01 5.97 4.13
N GLU A 170 -5.66 5.13 5.12
CA GLU A 170 -6.25 5.09 6.46
C GLU A 170 -7.79 5.03 6.42
N GLY A 171 -8.34 4.13 5.59
CA GLY A 171 -9.78 3.86 5.52
C GLY A 171 -10.52 4.46 4.33
N HIS A 172 -9.89 5.34 3.55
CA HIS A 172 -10.50 5.94 2.36
C HIS A 172 -10.36 5.09 1.09
N GLU A 173 -9.90 3.83 1.19
CA GLU A 173 -9.53 3.01 0.03
C GLU A 173 -10.72 2.75 -0.91
N MET A 174 -11.93 2.60 -0.36
CA MET A 174 -13.12 2.35 -1.17
C MET A 174 -13.49 3.54 -2.07
N GLU A 175 -13.18 4.77 -1.64
CA GLU A 175 -13.36 5.97 -2.48
C GLU A 175 -12.24 6.10 -3.51
N VAL A 176 -11.00 5.79 -3.14
CA VAL A 176 -9.87 5.69 -4.09
C VAL A 176 -10.22 4.71 -5.21
N PHE A 177 -10.76 3.54 -4.89
CA PHE A 177 -11.19 2.53 -5.85
C PHE A 177 -12.26 2.98 -6.84
N LYS A 178 -13.08 3.97 -6.50
CA LYS A 178 -14.03 4.56 -7.46
C LYS A 178 -13.33 5.45 -8.48
N GLY A 179 -12.19 6.03 -8.12
CA GLY A 179 -11.39 6.94 -8.94
C GLY A 179 -10.24 6.29 -9.71
N ILE A 180 -10.19 4.94 -9.79
CA ILE A 180 -9.24 4.22 -10.63
C ILE A 180 -9.90 3.09 -11.43
N ASP A 181 -9.68 3.03 -12.75
CA ASP A 181 -9.96 1.83 -13.54
C ASP A 181 -8.78 0.84 -13.49
N LEU A 182 -8.80 -0.03 -12.48
CA LEU A 182 -7.78 -1.06 -12.27
C LEU A 182 -7.68 -2.09 -13.42
N ARG A 183 -8.71 -2.23 -14.26
CA ARG A 183 -8.68 -3.13 -15.43
C ARG A 183 -7.92 -2.50 -16.59
N PHE A 184 -8.03 -1.18 -16.75
CA PHE A 184 -7.27 -0.40 -17.73
C PHE A 184 -5.82 -0.24 -17.28
N TRP A 185 -5.59 0.40 -16.13
CA TRP A 185 -4.24 0.71 -15.63
C TRP A 185 -3.44 -0.53 -15.29
N ARG A 186 -4.12 -1.58 -14.81
CA ARG A 186 -3.59 -2.91 -14.61
C ARG A 186 -2.17 -3.00 -13.97
N PRO A 187 -1.89 -2.35 -12.82
CA PRO A 187 -0.61 -2.53 -12.12
C PRO A 187 -0.20 -4.00 -11.96
N ARG A 188 1.09 -4.29 -12.08
CA ARG A 188 1.61 -5.67 -11.99
C ARG A 188 1.53 -6.22 -10.56
N LEU A 189 1.66 -5.35 -9.56
CA LEU A 189 1.46 -5.63 -8.16
C LEU A 189 0.70 -4.47 -7.51
N VAL A 190 -0.33 -4.79 -6.74
CA VAL A 190 -1.00 -3.84 -5.86
C VAL A 190 -0.77 -4.24 -4.41
N LEU A 191 -0.15 -3.37 -3.63
CA LEU A 191 -0.09 -3.46 -2.18
C LEU A 191 -1.22 -2.62 -1.61
N LEU A 192 -2.13 -3.26 -0.91
CA LEU A 192 -3.29 -2.61 -0.33
C LEU A 192 -3.31 -2.79 1.17
N GLU A 193 -3.36 -1.69 1.91
CA GLU A 193 -3.55 -1.74 3.36
C GLU A 193 -4.95 -2.31 3.69
N ASP A 194 -4.99 -3.40 4.45
CA ASP A 194 -6.21 -4.15 4.75
C ASP A 194 -6.14 -4.84 6.11
N HIS A 195 -6.79 -4.24 7.12
CA HIS A 195 -7.02 -4.85 8.43
C HIS A 195 -7.94 -6.10 8.41
N VAL A 196 -8.59 -6.40 7.27
CA VAL A 196 -9.50 -7.53 7.06
C VAL A 196 -10.64 -7.53 8.10
N THR A 197 -11.24 -6.36 8.30
CA THR A 197 -12.44 -6.16 9.12
C THR A 197 -13.72 -6.41 8.30
N GLY A 198 -13.59 -6.54 6.98
CA GLY A 198 -14.65 -6.90 6.04
C GLY A 198 -14.09 -7.47 4.74
N HIS A 199 -14.96 -7.77 3.79
CA HIS A 199 -14.59 -8.35 2.50
C HIS A 199 -14.67 -7.36 1.33
N GLN A 200 -15.10 -6.11 1.57
CA GLN A 200 -15.39 -5.15 0.50
C GLN A 200 -14.18 -4.88 -0.39
N LYS A 201 -13.02 -4.59 0.22
CA LYS A 201 -11.75 -4.39 -0.49
C LYS A 201 -11.39 -5.61 -1.35
N HIS A 202 -11.42 -6.80 -0.76
CA HIS A 202 -11.11 -8.05 -1.46
C HIS A 202 -12.06 -8.33 -2.64
N GLN A 203 -13.36 -8.19 -2.41
CA GLN A 203 -14.38 -8.38 -3.44
C GLN A 203 -14.25 -7.36 -4.57
N HIS A 204 -13.89 -6.11 -4.25
CA HIS A 204 -13.61 -5.09 -5.25
C HIS A 204 -12.44 -5.53 -6.15
N MET A 205 -11.30 -5.88 -5.57
CA MET A 205 -10.13 -6.34 -6.33
C MET A 205 -10.45 -7.54 -7.23
N GLN A 206 -11.22 -8.52 -6.73
CA GLN A 206 -11.67 -9.66 -7.53
C GLN A 206 -12.50 -9.25 -8.75
N ARG A 207 -13.46 -8.32 -8.57
CA ARG A 207 -14.28 -7.80 -9.67
C ARG A 207 -13.47 -7.01 -10.70
N GLN A 208 -12.37 -6.37 -10.27
CA GLN A 208 -11.43 -5.68 -11.15
C GLN A 208 -10.42 -6.62 -11.82
N GLY A 209 -10.57 -7.95 -11.69
CA GLY A 209 -9.71 -8.91 -12.36
C GLY A 209 -8.38 -9.16 -11.65
N TYR A 210 -8.32 -8.94 -10.34
CA TYR A 210 -7.16 -9.27 -9.50
C TYR A 210 -7.44 -10.49 -8.61
N GLN A 211 -6.38 -11.21 -8.28
CA GLN A 211 -6.39 -12.26 -7.26
C GLN A 211 -5.49 -11.86 -6.10
N LEU A 212 -5.84 -12.28 -4.88
CA LEU A 212 -4.94 -12.11 -3.75
C LEU A 212 -3.79 -13.11 -3.90
N LEU A 213 -2.57 -12.59 -3.91
CA LEU A 213 -1.33 -13.36 -3.93
C LEU A 213 -0.94 -13.82 -2.53
N LEU A 214 -0.81 -12.90 -1.58
CA LEU A 214 -0.48 -13.20 -0.18
C LEU A 214 -0.84 -12.02 0.73
N ARG A 215 -0.63 -12.20 2.04
CA ARG A 215 -0.83 -11.15 3.04
C ARG A 215 0.35 -11.07 4.01
N THR A 216 0.80 -9.87 4.29
CA THR A 216 2.01 -9.49 5.03
C THR A 216 1.62 -8.45 6.08
N GLY A 217 1.55 -8.83 7.36
CA GLY A 217 1.16 -7.86 8.40
C GLY A 217 -0.23 -7.25 8.16
N LEU A 218 -0.28 -5.98 7.74
CA LEU A 218 -1.50 -5.25 7.38
C LEU A 218 -1.77 -5.18 5.87
N ASN A 219 -0.81 -5.57 5.03
CA ASN A 219 -0.91 -5.41 3.58
C ASN A 219 -1.36 -6.69 2.88
N SER A 220 -2.26 -6.50 1.92
CA SER A 220 -2.77 -7.52 1.02
C SER A 220 -2.22 -7.30 -0.38
N TRP A 221 -1.56 -8.34 -0.90
CA TRP A 221 -0.88 -8.29 -2.19
C TRP A 221 -1.82 -8.81 -3.26
N TYR A 222 -2.09 -8.00 -4.27
CA TYR A 222 -2.94 -8.37 -5.39
C TYR A 222 -2.15 -8.34 -6.70
N VAL A 223 -2.43 -9.33 -7.54
CA VAL A 223 -1.85 -9.42 -8.89
C VAL A 223 -2.95 -9.73 -9.90
N PRO A 224 -2.77 -9.44 -11.20
CA PRO A 224 -3.75 -9.79 -12.22
C PRO A 224 -4.15 -11.28 -12.16
N ALA A 225 -5.44 -11.56 -12.24
CA ALA A 225 -6.01 -12.90 -12.04
C ALA A 225 -5.59 -13.91 -13.12
N ASN A 226 -5.11 -13.43 -14.27
CA ASN A 226 -4.58 -14.29 -15.34
C ASN A 226 -3.15 -14.79 -15.06
N LEU A 227 -2.49 -14.32 -14.00
CA LEU A 227 -1.20 -14.88 -13.58
C LEU A 227 -1.42 -16.20 -12.85
N ALA A 228 -0.85 -17.29 -13.36
CA ALA A 228 -0.96 -18.59 -12.73
C ALA A 228 -0.04 -18.69 -11.49
N TYR A 229 -0.53 -18.25 -10.33
CA TYR A 229 0.10 -18.55 -9.04
C TYR A 229 -0.49 -19.81 -8.43
N THR A 230 0.37 -20.66 -7.85
CA THR A 230 -0.05 -21.87 -7.15
C THR A 230 0.21 -21.74 -5.66
N PHE A 231 -0.74 -22.26 -4.88
CA PHE A 231 -0.67 -22.27 -3.42
C PHE A 231 -0.50 -23.70 -2.94
N SER A 232 0.44 -23.90 -2.01
CA SER A 232 0.48 -25.16 -1.24
C SER A 232 -0.84 -25.40 -0.51
N ILE A 233 -1.18 -26.66 -0.22
CA ILE A 233 -2.41 -27.02 0.52
C ILE A 233 -2.49 -26.24 1.84
N ARG A 234 -1.36 -26.12 2.53
CA ARG A 234 -1.24 -25.34 3.77
C ARG A 234 -1.52 -23.85 3.55
N ALA A 235 -0.98 -23.25 2.49
CA ALA A 235 -1.22 -21.84 2.16
C ALA A 235 -2.69 -21.59 1.80
N ARG A 236 -3.34 -22.51 1.06
CA ARG A 236 -4.79 -22.44 0.75
C ARG A 236 -5.64 -22.46 2.02
N PHE A 237 -5.35 -23.38 2.94
CA PHE A 237 -6.07 -23.48 4.21
C PHE A 237 -5.88 -22.22 5.07
N GLU A 238 -4.65 -21.70 5.18
CA GLU A 238 -4.39 -20.48 5.93
C GLU A 238 -5.07 -19.24 5.33
N PHE A 239 -5.13 -19.14 3.99
CA PHE A 239 -5.90 -18.10 3.32
C PHE A 239 -7.38 -18.20 3.69
N PHE A 240 -7.99 -19.38 3.51
CA PHE A 240 -9.39 -19.61 3.83
C PHE A 240 -9.71 -19.29 5.29
N ARG A 241 -8.91 -19.84 6.22
CA ARG A 241 -9.04 -19.61 7.66
C ARG A 241 -8.95 -18.14 8.01
N LYS A 242 -8.05 -17.37 7.39
CA LYS A 242 -7.89 -15.95 7.71
C LYS A 242 -8.98 -15.08 7.12
N TYR A 243 -9.32 -15.25 5.85
CA TYR A 243 -10.26 -14.37 5.19
C TYR A 243 -11.70 -14.70 5.63
N TYR A 244 -12.05 -15.97 5.77
CA TYR A 244 -13.44 -16.37 6.01
C TYR A 244 -13.72 -16.76 7.47
N LEU A 245 -12.86 -17.55 8.12
CA LEU A 245 -13.13 -18.02 9.50
C LEU A 245 -12.70 -17.00 10.57
N GLY A 246 -11.58 -16.31 10.37
CA GLY A 246 -10.99 -15.40 11.34
C GLY A 246 -11.66 -14.03 11.43
N LEU A 247 -12.61 -13.74 10.54
CA LEU A 247 -13.26 -12.42 10.43
C LEU A 247 -14.01 -12.05 11.71
N ILE A 248 -14.74 -12.99 12.30
CA ILE A 248 -15.54 -12.77 13.52
C ILE A 248 -14.64 -12.34 14.70
N GLY A 249 -13.53 -13.04 14.90
CA GLY A 249 -12.57 -12.73 15.97
C GLY A 249 -11.79 -11.44 15.73
N ARG A 250 -11.52 -11.05 14.47
CA ARG A 250 -10.91 -9.74 14.16
C ARG A 250 -11.89 -8.60 14.38
N LYS A 251 -13.15 -8.73 13.93
CA LYS A 251 -14.19 -7.73 14.17
C LYS A 251 -14.34 -7.42 15.66
N ARG A 252 -14.34 -8.46 16.52
CA ARG A 252 -14.39 -8.28 17.99
C ARG A 252 -13.19 -7.49 18.52
N ARG A 253 -11.95 -7.91 18.20
CA ARG A 253 -10.74 -7.20 18.66
C ARG A 253 -10.65 -5.76 18.14
N TYR A 254 -11.02 -5.53 16.88
CA TYR A 254 -11.02 -4.19 16.30
C TYR A 254 -12.11 -3.30 16.92
N ALA A 255 -13.28 -3.86 17.24
CA ALA A 255 -14.33 -3.17 17.97
C ALA A 255 -13.90 -2.85 19.42
N GLU A 256 -13.25 -3.78 20.11
CA GLU A 256 -12.71 -3.60 21.46
C GLU A 256 -11.62 -2.52 21.50
N HIS A 257 -10.77 -2.45 20.49
CA HIS A 257 -9.79 -1.37 20.38
C HIS A 257 -10.47 -0.03 20.06
N LYS A 258 -11.55 0.03 19.28
CA LYS A 258 -12.31 1.28 19.03
C LYS A 258 -13.09 1.83 20.24
N SER A 259 -13.31 1.03 21.28
CA SER A 259 -14.11 1.40 22.46
C SER A 259 -13.30 1.90 23.67
N VAL A 260 -12.01 2.20 23.51
CA VAL A 260 -11.12 2.74 24.55
C VAL A 260 -10.59 4.11 24.16
#